data_AF-A9XXH8-F1
#
_entry.id   AF-A9XXH8-F1
#
_cell.length_a   1.000
_cell.length_b   1.000
_cell.length_c   1.000
_cell.angle_alpha   90.00
_cell.angle_beta   90.00
_cell.angle_gamma   90.00
#
_symmetry.space_group_name_H-M   'P 1'
#
loop_
_entity.id
_entity.type
_entity.pdbx_description
1 polymer ?
#
loop_
_entity_poly.entity_id
_entity_poly.type
_entity_poly.pdbx_seq_one_letter_code
_entity_poly.pdbx_strand_id
1 'polypeptide(L)'
;MVTHHGKPMFTKVCTEGRLILEFTFDDLMRIKSWHMAVRAHRELIPRQAVHPPDHASLDQLSKNITRQGITNSTLNYLRLCVILEPMQELMSRHKAYALSPRDCLKTTLFQKWQRMVAPPESQRPASKRRKRKGSAGANAAPPAPAKKRSPGPNFSLASQDVMVVGEPSLMGGEFGDEDERLITRL
;
A
#
# COMPACT_ATOMS: atom_id res chain seq x y z
N MET A 1 -22.91 -5.83 17.54
CA MET A 1 -21.86 -6.84 17.88
C MET A 1 -21.82 -6.98 19.39
N VAL A 2 -21.67 -8.19 19.92
CA VAL A 2 -21.55 -8.44 21.36
C VAL A 2 -20.32 -9.30 21.61
N THR A 3 -19.45 -8.88 22.52
CA THR A 3 -18.24 -9.64 22.90
C THR A 3 -18.21 -9.88 24.41
N HIS A 4 -17.68 -11.03 24.80
CA HIS A 4 -17.50 -11.43 26.20
C HIS A 4 -16.00 -11.54 26.48
N HIS A 5 -15.51 -10.77 27.43
CA HIS A 5 -14.13 -10.78 27.90
C HIS A 5 -14.06 -11.57 29.19
N GLY A 6 -13.07 -12.45 29.34
CA GLY A 6 -12.97 -13.36 30.49
C GLY A 6 -12.00 -12.93 31.59
N LYS A 7 -10.82 -12.42 31.23
CA LYS A 7 -9.76 -11.98 32.17
C LYS A 7 -9.35 -10.55 31.86
N PRO A 8 -8.95 -9.73 32.85
CA PRO A 8 -8.94 -10.02 34.29
C PRO A 8 -10.33 -10.00 34.93
N MET A 9 -11.32 -9.44 34.22
CA MET A 9 -12.71 -9.32 34.68
C MET A 9 -13.64 -9.81 33.58
N PHE A 10 -14.73 -10.47 33.97
CA PHE A 10 -15.76 -10.84 33.02
C PHE A 10 -16.48 -9.56 32.58
N THR A 11 -16.35 -9.13 31.33
CA THR A 11 -16.99 -7.90 30.83
C THR A 11 -17.73 -8.22 29.54
N LYS A 12 -19.00 -7.83 29.46
CA LYS A 12 -19.78 -7.91 28.22
C LYS A 12 -19.77 -6.56 27.54
N VAL A 13 -19.25 -6.50 26.32
CA VAL A 13 -19.23 -5.28 25.52
C VAL A 13 -20.32 -5.39 24.44
N CYS A 14 -21.22 -4.42 24.43
CA CYS A 14 -22.28 -4.29 23.44
C CYS A 14 -21.94 -3.13 22.51
N THR A 15 -21.63 -3.43 21.25
CA THR A 15 -21.29 -2.44 20.22
C THR A 15 -22.45 -2.28 19.24
N GLU A 16 -23.01 -1.07 19.19
CA GLU A 16 -24.13 -0.69 18.34
C GLU A 16 -23.63 0.05 17.09
N GLY A 17 -24.28 -0.20 15.95
CA GLY A 17 -23.82 0.36 14.69
C GLY A 17 -24.65 -0.10 13.50
N ARG A 18 -24.25 0.33 12.32
CA ARG A 18 -24.80 -0.13 11.04
C ARG A 18 -23.90 -1.21 10.46
N LEU A 19 -24.47 -2.37 10.18
CA LEU A 19 -23.80 -3.46 9.48
C LEU A 19 -24.35 -3.55 8.06
N ILE A 20 -23.47 -3.48 7.06
CA ILE A 20 -23.78 -3.66 5.64
C ILE A 20 -22.99 -4.88 5.17
N LEU A 21 -23.71 -5.82 4.56
CA LEU A 21 -23.16 -7.06 4.02
C LEU A 21 -23.52 -7.14 2.55
N GLU A 22 -22.53 -7.45 1.71
CA GLU A 22 -22.76 -7.86 0.33
C GLU A 22 -22.39 -9.33 0.20
N PHE A 23 -23.25 -10.11 -0.46
CA PHE A 23 -23.02 -11.52 -0.70
C PHE A 23 -22.76 -11.77 -2.18
N THR A 24 -21.93 -12.77 -2.48
CA THR A 24 -21.83 -13.32 -3.83
C THR A 24 -23.13 -14.01 -4.20
N PHE A 25 -23.56 -13.85 -5.45
CA PHE A 25 -24.71 -14.58 -5.99
C PHE A 25 -24.21 -15.89 -6.61
N ASP A 26 -23.75 -16.79 -5.74
CA ASP A 26 -23.35 -18.17 -6.03
C ASP A 26 -24.02 -19.12 -5.02
N ASP A 27 -23.97 -20.43 -5.26
CA ASP A 27 -24.63 -21.43 -4.39
C ASP A 27 -24.15 -21.38 -2.93
N LEU A 28 -22.96 -20.83 -2.70
CA LEU A 28 -22.35 -20.72 -1.37
C LEU A 28 -22.72 -19.43 -0.63
N MET A 29 -23.29 -18.43 -1.32
CA MET A 29 -23.67 -17.12 -0.77
C MET A 29 -22.63 -16.54 0.19
N ARG A 30 -21.37 -16.45 -0.26
CA ARG A 30 -20.25 -16.00 0.59
C ARG A 30 -20.30 -14.49 0.77
N ILE A 31 -19.83 -14.02 1.93
CA ILE A 31 -19.68 -12.58 2.20
C ILE A 31 -18.58 -12.04 1.27
N LYS A 32 -18.97 -11.16 0.36
CA LYS A 32 -18.09 -10.43 -0.55
C LYS A 32 -17.57 -9.14 0.09
N SER A 33 -18.43 -8.44 0.81
CA SER A 33 -18.10 -7.19 1.51
C SER A 33 -18.74 -7.18 2.89
N TRP A 34 -17.96 -6.73 3.86
CA TRP A 34 -18.40 -6.56 5.24
C TRP A 34 -18.01 -5.16 5.70
N HIS A 35 -19.01 -4.33 5.96
CA HIS A 35 -18.81 -2.96 6.44
C HIS A 35 -19.60 -2.72 7.73
N MET A 36 -18.87 -2.43 8.80
CA MET A 36 -19.45 -2.11 10.11
C MET A 36 -19.10 -0.68 10.52
N ALA A 37 -20.11 0.18 10.62
CA ALA A 37 -19.98 1.54 11.13
C ALA A 37 -20.49 1.61 12.58
N VAL A 38 -19.57 1.72 13.54
CA VAL A 38 -19.89 1.81 14.98
C VAL A 38 -20.49 3.18 15.29
N ARG A 39 -21.55 3.21 16.09
CA ARG A 39 -22.23 4.43 16.57
C ARG A 39 -22.06 4.62 18.08
N ALA A 40 -22.22 3.55 18.85
CA ALA A 40 -22.14 3.58 20.31
C ALA A 40 -21.63 2.23 20.83
N HIS A 41 -21.12 2.22 22.07
CA HIS A 41 -20.78 1.00 22.77
C HIS A 41 -21.06 1.13 24.27
N ARG A 42 -21.33 0.00 24.92
CA ARG A 42 -21.57 -0.08 26.37
C ARG A 42 -20.82 -1.28 26.93
N GLU A 43 -20.17 -1.10 28.08
CA GLU A 43 -19.47 -2.16 28.79
C GLU A 43 -20.26 -2.52 30.06
N LEU A 44 -20.55 -3.80 30.23
CA LEU A 44 -21.38 -4.32 31.31
C LEU A 44 -20.51 -5.26 32.15
N ILE A 45 -20.41 -4.95 33.44
CA ILE A 45 -19.63 -5.72 34.42
C ILE A 45 -20.61 -6.48 35.34
N PRO A 46 -20.30 -7.73 35.75
CA PRO A 46 -21.09 -8.48 36.71
C PRO A 46 -21.21 -7.74 38.04
N ARG A 47 -22.41 -7.79 38.63
CA ARG A 47 -22.69 -7.16 39.93
C ARG A 47 -21.81 -7.70 41.06
N GLN A 48 -21.43 -8.99 40.99
CA GLN A 48 -20.58 -9.62 41.99
C GLN A 48 -19.18 -8.97 42.06
N ALA A 49 -18.70 -8.41 40.96
CA ALA A 49 -17.35 -7.84 40.91
C ALA A 49 -17.26 -6.44 41.55
N VAL A 50 -18.39 -5.87 41.97
CA VAL A 50 -18.51 -4.57 42.63
C VAL A 50 -18.58 -4.72 44.17
N HIS A 51 -18.72 -5.96 44.67
CA HIS A 51 -18.85 -6.25 46.10
C HIS A 51 -17.77 -7.23 46.62
N PRO A 52 -17.10 -6.93 47.75
CA PRO A 52 -17.19 -5.71 48.55
C PRO A 52 -16.52 -4.50 47.85
N PRO A 53 -16.99 -3.27 48.11
CA PRO A 53 -16.47 -2.08 47.44
C PRO A 53 -15.13 -1.67 48.06
N ASP A 54 -14.03 -2.18 47.51
CA ASP A 54 -12.75 -1.52 47.68
C ASP A 54 -12.69 -0.33 46.72
N HIS A 55 -12.55 0.89 47.25
CA HIS A 55 -12.62 2.14 46.49
C HIS A 55 -11.57 2.17 45.35
N ALA A 56 -10.40 1.57 45.57
CA ALA A 56 -9.34 1.46 44.58
C ALA A 56 -9.71 0.53 43.41
N SER A 57 -10.47 -0.53 43.67
CA SER A 57 -10.94 -1.47 42.65
C SER A 57 -12.03 -0.84 41.76
N LEU A 58 -12.94 -0.07 42.35
CA LEU A 58 -14.03 0.60 41.62
C LEU A 58 -13.51 1.63 40.61
N ASP A 59 -12.45 2.37 40.96
CA ASP A 59 -11.79 3.30 40.04
C ASP A 59 -11.11 2.61 38.86
N GLN A 60 -10.72 1.34 39.00
CA GLN A 60 -10.24 0.54 37.87
C GLN A 60 -11.39 0.01 37.02
N LEU A 61 -12.48 -0.43 37.65
CA LEU A 61 -13.69 -0.93 36.98
C LEU A 61 -14.41 0.14 36.17
N SER A 62 -14.32 1.42 36.57
CA SER A 62 -14.96 2.54 35.87
C SER A 62 -14.30 2.87 34.52
N LYS A 63 -13.08 2.38 34.28
CA LYS A 63 -12.34 2.60 33.05
C LYS A 63 -12.77 1.61 31.97
N ASN A 64 -13.13 2.13 30.81
CA ASN A 64 -13.42 1.28 29.65
C ASN A 64 -12.19 0.47 29.23
N ILE A 65 -12.41 -0.80 28.91
CA ILE A 65 -11.37 -1.70 28.36
C ILE A 65 -11.32 -1.66 26.83
N THR A 66 -12.33 -1.07 26.18
CA THR A 66 -12.41 -0.92 24.72
C THR A 66 -12.44 0.55 24.29
N ARG A 67 -12.14 0.79 23.01
CA ARG A 67 -12.33 2.08 22.34
C ARG A 67 -13.31 1.87 21.20
N GLN A 68 -14.45 2.56 21.24
CA GLN A 68 -15.55 2.35 20.29
C GLN A 68 -16.02 0.89 20.23
N GLY A 69 -16.01 0.19 21.38
CA GLY A 69 -16.43 -1.21 21.46
C GLY A 69 -15.48 -2.20 20.77
N ILE A 70 -14.24 -1.77 20.47
CA ILE A 70 -13.17 -2.59 19.91
C ILE A 70 -11.97 -2.56 20.87
N THR A 71 -11.34 -3.72 21.11
CA THR A 71 -10.16 -3.80 21.98
C THR A 71 -8.95 -3.11 21.35
N ASN A 72 -8.03 -2.63 22.18
CA ASN A 72 -6.77 -2.04 21.70
C ASN A 72 -5.94 -3.05 20.88
N SER A 73 -5.96 -4.33 21.22
CA SER A 73 -5.29 -5.38 20.44
C SER A 73 -5.82 -5.46 19.01
N THR A 74 -7.14 -5.49 18.83
CA THR A 74 -7.79 -5.50 17.53
C THR A 74 -7.53 -4.20 16.75
N LEU A 75 -7.59 -3.05 17.41
CA LEU A 75 -7.27 -1.77 16.75
C LEU A 75 -5.83 -1.71 16.27
N ASN A 76 -4.88 -2.20 17.08
CA ASN A 76 -3.47 -2.27 16.70
C ASN A 76 -3.26 -3.24 15.54
N TYR A 77 -3.94 -4.39 15.55
CA TYR A 77 -3.92 -5.33 14.43
C TYR A 77 -4.45 -4.71 13.13
N LEU A 78 -5.57 -3.99 13.19
CA LEU A 78 -6.14 -3.30 12.01
C LEU A 78 -5.21 -2.21 11.48
N ARG A 79 -4.56 -1.44 12.37
CA ARG A 79 -3.54 -0.45 11.97
C ARG A 79 -2.36 -1.10 11.25
N LEU A 80 -1.90 -2.26 11.73
CA LEU A 80 -0.86 -3.03 11.06
C LEU A 80 -1.33 -3.52 9.68
N CYS A 81 -2.58 -3.97 9.54
CA CYS A 81 -3.13 -4.41 8.26
C CYS A 81 -3.10 -3.28 7.21
N VAL A 82 -3.47 -2.04 7.59
CA VAL A 82 -3.40 -0.87 6.68
C VAL A 82 -1.97 -0.63 6.16
N ILE A 83 -0.96 -0.89 6.98
CA ILE A 83 0.44 -0.72 6.59
C ILE A 83 0.92 -1.92 5.76
N LEU A 84 0.59 -3.14 6.18
CA LEU A 84 1.13 -4.37 5.60
C LEU A 84 0.43 -4.76 4.29
N GLU A 85 -0.81 -4.35 4.08
CA GLU A 85 -1.56 -4.60 2.83
C GLU A 85 -0.82 -4.06 1.60
N PRO A 86 -0.44 -2.78 1.49
CA PRO A 86 0.34 -2.30 0.35
C PRO A 86 1.76 -2.87 0.31
N MET A 87 2.32 -3.32 1.44
CA MET A 87 3.64 -3.97 1.46
C MET A 87 3.63 -5.31 0.72
N GLN A 88 2.48 -5.94 0.50
CA GLN A 88 2.40 -7.20 -0.25
C GLN A 88 2.95 -7.08 -1.68
N GLU A 89 2.70 -5.95 -2.36
CA GLU A 89 3.29 -5.68 -3.68
C GLU A 89 4.82 -5.60 -3.60
N LEU A 90 5.35 -4.94 -2.56
CA LEU A 90 6.79 -4.79 -2.37
C LEU A 90 7.45 -6.13 -2.02
N MET A 91 6.84 -6.90 -1.12
CA MET A 91 7.31 -8.23 -0.72
C MET A 91 7.32 -9.19 -1.89
N SER A 92 6.29 -9.14 -2.74
CA SER A 92 6.24 -9.92 -3.99
C SER A 92 7.42 -9.58 -4.92
N ARG A 93 7.71 -8.30 -5.13
CA ARG A 93 8.85 -7.85 -5.96
C ARG A 93 10.20 -8.22 -5.35
N HIS A 94 10.35 -8.05 -4.04
CA HIS A 94 11.57 -8.45 -3.32
C HIS A 94 11.84 -9.95 -3.54
N LYS A 95 10.81 -10.79 -3.41
CA LYS A 95 10.91 -12.24 -3.62
C LYS A 95 11.17 -12.60 -5.08
N ALA A 96 10.55 -11.91 -6.03
CA ALA A 96 10.67 -12.23 -7.46
C ALA A 96 12.00 -11.79 -8.08
N TYR A 97 12.55 -10.65 -7.63
CA TYR A 97 13.69 -10.00 -8.28
C TYR A 97 14.93 -9.86 -7.38
N ALA A 98 14.87 -10.33 -6.12
CA ALA A 98 15.95 -10.23 -5.13
C ALA A 98 16.47 -8.79 -4.92
N LEU A 99 15.62 -7.79 -5.16
CA LEU A 99 15.94 -6.37 -4.96
C LEU A 99 15.94 -6.02 -3.47
N SER A 100 16.70 -5.02 -3.03
CA SER A 100 16.58 -4.55 -1.65
C SER A 100 15.15 -4.04 -1.37
N PRO A 101 14.64 -4.13 -0.12
CA PRO A 101 13.33 -3.57 0.23
C PRO A 101 13.20 -2.08 -0.10
N ARG A 102 14.30 -1.31 0.03
CA ARG A 102 14.35 0.11 -0.33
C ARG A 102 14.18 0.33 -1.83
N ASP A 103 14.81 -0.50 -2.66
CA ASP A 103 14.68 -0.40 -4.12
C ASP A 103 13.29 -0.82 -4.59
N CYS A 104 12.68 -1.84 -3.96
CA CYS A 104 11.30 -2.22 -4.21
C CYS A 104 10.35 -1.05 -3.99
N LEU A 105 10.52 -0.33 -2.87
CA LEU A 105 9.72 0.86 -2.56
C LEU A 105 9.93 1.96 -3.60
N LYS A 106 11.19 2.34 -3.87
CA LYS A 106 11.55 3.41 -4.81
C LYS A 106 10.98 3.15 -6.20
N THR A 107 11.18 1.95 -6.74
CA THR A 107 10.70 1.58 -8.08
C THR A 107 9.17 1.52 -8.15
N THR A 108 8.50 1.01 -7.11
CA THR A 108 7.04 0.93 -7.06
C THR A 108 6.40 2.32 -6.98
N LEU A 109 6.94 3.20 -6.13
CA LEU A 109 6.47 4.59 -6.02
C LEU A 109 6.68 5.34 -7.34
N PHE A 110 7.84 5.21 -7.95
CA PHE A 110 8.13 5.84 -9.23
C PHE A 110 7.18 5.38 -10.33
N GLN A 111 6.94 4.07 -10.45
CA GLN A 111 5.99 3.51 -11.43
C GLN A 111 4.54 3.92 -11.15
N LYS A 112 4.13 4.04 -9.88
CA LYS A 112 2.79 4.53 -9.51
C LYS A 112 2.66 6.01 -9.87
N TRP A 113 3.67 6.82 -9.57
CA TRP A 113 3.73 8.23 -9.94
C TRP A 113 3.64 8.40 -11.46
N GLN A 114 4.49 7.72 -12.23
CA GLN A 114 4.47 7.78 -13.70
C GLN A 114 3.09 7.46 -14.27
N ARG A 115 2.36 6.48 -13.70
CA ARG A 115 0.99 6.16 -14.11
C ARG A 115 -0.03 7.24 -13.77
N MET A 116 0.15 7.97 -12.68
CA MET A 116 -0.74 9.07 -12.28
C MET A 116 -0.50 10.35 -13.07
N VAL A 117 0.75 10.64 -13.43
CA VAL A 117 1.10 11.83 -14.23
C VAL A 117 1.14 11.58 -15.73
N ALA A 118 1.05 10.32 -16.18
CA ALA A 118 0.91 10.01 -17.60
C ALA A 118 -0.34 10.69 -18.14
N PRO A 119 -0.23 11.51 -19.22
CA PRO A 119 -1.39 12.06 -19.90
C PRO A 119 -2.32 10.91 -20.27
N PRO A 120 -3.65 11.05 -20.11
CA PRO A 120 -4.59 10.08 -20.67
C PRO A 120 -4.24 9.96 -22.14
N GLU A 121 -3.98 8.73 -22.62
CA GLU A 121 -3.65 8.52 -24.03
C GLU A 121 -4.74 9.20 -24.86
N SER A 122 -4.39 10.31 -25.51
CA SER A 122 -5.17 10.82 -26.60
C SER A 122 -5.24 9.66 -27.57
N GLN A 123 -6.45 9.09 -27.72
CA GLN A 123 -6.74 8.03 -28.67
C GLN A 123 -6.09 8.45 -29.99
N ARG A 124 -4.90 7.91 -30.28
CA ARG A 124 -4.22 8.21 -31.53
C ARG A 124 -5.20 7.73 -32.58
N PRO A 125 -5.75 8.61 -33.43
CA PRO A 125 -6.59 8.14 -34.52
C PRO A 125 -5.72 7.15 -35.28
N ALA A 126 -6.23 5.92 -35.44
CA ALA A 126 -5.53 4.85 -36.12
C ALA A 126 -4.92 5.44 -37.39
N SER A 127 -3.58 5.49 -37.44
CA SER A 127 -2.88 5.98 -38.62
C SER A 127 -3.31 5.08 -39.75
N LYS A 128 -4.27 5.56 -40.57
CA LYS A 128 -4.63 4.96 -41.83
C LYS A 128 -3.38 5.06 -42.66
N ARG A 129 -2.56 4.01 -42.59
CA ARG A 129 -1.42 3.74 -43.45
C ARG A 129 -1.90 3.94 -44.87
N ARG A 130 -1.64 5.14 -45.41
CA ARG A 130 -2.08 5.58 -46.73
C ARG A 130 -1.55 4.54 -47.70
N LYS A 131 -2.47 3.75 -48.26
CA LYS A 131 -2.23 2.68 -49.22
C LYS A 131 -1.41 3.27 -50.37
N ARG A 132 -0.12 2.95 -50.41
CA ARG A 132 0.77 3.32 -51.53
C ARG A 132 0.28 2.55 -52.75
N LYS A 133 -0.18 3.30 -53.76
CA LYS A 133 -0.72 2.81 -55.03
C LYS A 133 0.41 2.06 -55.75
N GLY A 134 0.17 0.79 -56.09
CA GLY A 134 1.08 0.01 -56.92
C GLY A 134 1.00 0.46 -58.37
N SER A 135 2.15 0.62 -59.01
CA SER A 135 2.31 0.70 -60.45
C SER A 135 3.55 -0.10 -60.85
N ALA A 136 3.36 -0.99 -61.81
CA ALA A 136 4.28 -2.00 -62.30
C ALA A 136 5.46 -1.44 -63.11
N GLY A 137 6.52 -2.24 -63.24
CA GLY A 137 7.61 -2.05 -64.20
C GLY A 137 8.74 -3.05 -63.99
N ALA A 138 8.85 -4.04 -64.87
CA ALA A 138 9.86 -5.10 -64.86
C ALA A 138 11.13 -4.67 -65.64
N ASN A 139 12.32 -5.08 -65.19
CA ASN A 139 13.35 -5.79 -65.99
C ASN A 139 14.64 -6.09 -65.19
N ALA A 140 15.34 -7.13 -65.63
CA ALA A 140 16.28 -7.97 -64.90
C ALA A 140 17.79 -7.73 -65.19
N ALA A 141 18.63 -8.38 -64.35
CA ALA A 141 20.05 -8.80 -64.51
C ALA A 141 21.11 -8.05 -63.62
N PRO A 142 22.30 -8.65 -63.33
CA PRO A 142 22.58 -9.63 -62.26
C PRO A 142 23.76 -9.19 -61.31
N PRO A 143 24.26 -10.00 -60.35
CA PRO A 143 24.78 -9.52 -59.05
C PRO A 143 26.31 -9.42 -58.92
N ALA A 144 26.78 -8.63 -57.94
CA ALA A 144 28.15 -8.67 -57.42
C ALA A 144 28.18 -8.54 -55.87
N PRO A 145 29.12 -9.20 -55.15
CA PRO A 145 29.04 -9.43 -53.71
C PRO A 145 29.95 -8.51 -52.88
N ALA A 146 29.55 -8.17 -51.65
CA ALA A 146 30.35 -8.30 -50.41
C ALA A 146 29.86 -7.40 -49.25
N LYS A 147 29.61 -8.06 -48.12
CA LYS A 147 29.88 -7.68 -46.72
C LYS A 147 29.55 -6.24 -46.25
N LYS A 148 28.60 -6.12 -45.30
CA LYS A 148 28.87 -5.80 -43.87
C LYS A 148 27.57 -5.49 -43.08
N ARG A 149 27.44 -6.22 -41.96
CA ARG A 149 26.91 -5.83 -40.62
C ARG A 149 25.70 -4.91 -40.53
N SER A 150 24.63 -5.46 -39.92
CA SER A 150 23.60 -4.76 -39.14
C SER A 150 24.18 -3.75 -38.15
N PRO A 151 23.44 -2.68 -37.81
CA PRO A 151 22.99 -2.56 -36.42
C PRO A 151 21.56 -2.00 -36.26
N GLY A 152 20.90 -2.44 -35.18
CA GLY A 152 19.57 -2.00 -34.75
C GLY A 152 19.49 -0.51 -34.35
N PRO A 153 18.28 -0.01 -34.04
CA PRO A 153 18.05 1.40 -33.84
C PRO A 153 18.58 1.86 -32.47
N ASN A 154 19.65 2.66 -32.50
CA ASN A 154 20.16 3.42 -31.37
C ASN A 154 19.47 4.80 -31.38
N PHE A 155 18.64 5.10 -30.38
CA PHE A 155 17.96 6.39 -30.28
C PHE A 155 18.85 7.37 -29.51
N SER A 156 19.56 8.25 -30.24
CA SER A 156 20.25 9.41 -29.68
C SER A 156 19.22 10.51 -29.38
N LEU A 157 19.11 10.91 -28.11
CA LEU A 157 18.32 12.07 -27.68
C LEU A 157 19.22 13.31 -27.70
N ALA A 158 19.19 14.06 -28.81
CA ALA A 158 19.83 15.37 -28.88
C ALA A 158 18.85 16.43 -28.33
N SER A 159 19.22 16.97 -27.17
CA SER A 159 19.02 18.34 -26.67
C SER A 159 17.71 19.06 -26.95
N GLN A 160 16.91 19.31 -25.90
CA GLN A 160 16.67 20.66 -25.39
C GLN A 160 15.93 20.62 -24.03
N ASP A 161 16.40 21.49 -23.12
CA ASP A 161 15.81 21.91 -21.84
C ASP A 161 15.95 20.99 -20.62
N VAL A 162 17.19 20.83 -20.15
CA VAL A 162 17.50 20.46 -18.77
C VAL A 162 17.72 21.75 -17.97
N MET A 163 16.76 22.12 -17.12
CA MET A 163 17.01 23.09 -16.05
C MET A 163 17.92 22.43 -15.01
N VAL A 164 19.20 22.78 -15.03
CA VAL A 164 20.19 22.37 -14.04
C VAL A 164 19.89 23.09 -12.73
N VAL A 165 19.37 22.37 -11.74
CA VAL A 165 19.31 22.86 -10.35
C VAL A 165 20.68 22.58 -9.73
N GLY A 166 21.40 23.64 -9.38
CA GLY A 166 22.72 23.57 -8.77
C GLY A 166 22.76 22.76 -7.47
N GLU A 167 23.95 22.27 -7.13
CA GLU A 167 24.21 21.55 -5.88
C GLU A 167 23.72 22.34 -4.65
N PRO A 168 23.05 21.71 -3.68
CA PRO A 168 22.83 22.33 -2.40
C PRO A 168 24.18 22.48 -1.69
N SER A 169 24.58 23.73 -1.39
CA SER A 169 25.77 24.03 -0.59
C SER A 169 25.81 23.23 0.70
N LEU A 170 26.90 22.48 0.86
CA LEU A 170 27.31 21.79 2.07
C LEU A 170 27.87 22.83 3.06
N MET A 171 27.03 23.48 3.86
CA MET A 171 27.50 24.31 4.96
C MET A 171 26.47 24.35 6.10
N GLY A 172 26.75 23.64 7.18
CA GLY A 172 25.97 23.78 8.41
C GLY A 172 26.07 22.61 9.39
N GLY A 173 27.14 22.60 10.18
CA GLY A 173 27.11 22.07 11.55
C GLY A 173 27.76 20.71 11.76
N GLU A 174 29.05 20.72 12.11
CA GLU A 174 29.57 19.76 13.07
C GLU A 174 28.90 20.01 14.42
N PHE A 175 28.07 19.09 14.89
CA PHE A 175 27.74 18.98 16.31
C PHE A 175 27.18 17.59 16.63
N GLY A 176 27.95 16.80 17.39
CA GLY A 176 27.39 15.83 18.33
C GLY A 176 27.54 14.35 18.00
N ASP A 177 28.78 13.87 17.96
CA ASP A 177 29.16 12.45 18.13
C ASP A 177 28.87 11.89 19.56
N GLU A 178 27.82 12.36 20.24
CA GLU A 178 27.55 12.05 21.66
C GLU A 178 26.16 11.48 21.95
N ASP A 179 25.67 10.53 21.15
CA ASP A 179 24.52 9.72 21.59
C ASP A 179 24.68 8.22 21.26
N GLU A 180 25.88 7.70 21.50
CA GLU A 180 26.13 6.26 21.68
C GLU A 180 25.51 5.75 23.00
N ARG A 181 24.19 5.82 23.13
CA ARG A 181 23.48 5.11 24.20
C ARG A 181 23.29 3.66 23.79
N LEU A 182 24.28 2.85 24.17
CA LEU A 182 24.27 1.39 24.17
C LEU A 182 22.92 0.86 24.70
N ILE A 183 22.14 0.22 23.83
CA ILE A 183 20.97 -0.55 24.24
C ILE A 183 21.48 -1.77 25.01
N THR A 184 21.41 -1.69 26.34
CA THR A 184 21.61 -2.84 27.22
C THR A 184 20.41 -3.79 27.04
N ARG A 185 20.68 -5.02 26.65
CA ARG A 185 19.68 -6.09 26.67
C ARG A 185 19.52 -6.59 28.10
N LEU A 186 18.29 -6.59 28.60
CA LEU A 186 17.82 -7.52 29.64
C LEU A 186 17.40 -8.83 28.95
#